data_AF-A0A1Q9BTS8-F1
#
_entry.id   AF-A0A1Q9BTS8-F1
#
_cell.length_a   1.000
_cell.length_b   1.000
_cell.length_c   1.000
_cell.angle_alpha   90.00
_cell.angle_beta   90.00
_cell.angle_gamma   90.00
#
_symmetry.space_group_name_H-M   'P 1'
#
loop_
_entity.id
_entity.type
_entity.pdbx_description
1 polymer ?
#
loop_
_entity_poly.entity_id
_entity_poly.type
_entity_poly.pdbx_seq_one_letter_code
_entity_poly.pdbx_strand_id
1 'polypeptide(L)'
;MLHPSGTLRAVWNLMVGAFVMYDLLVTPLLVFSLPEWLARYPMSLVVELFWSSDFVLTFFTGYYREGCLVMERCKVARHYAKTWMLFDFTLILIDWSVDVLDLLTQGSSFTQVF
;
A
#
# COMPACT_ATOMS: atom_id res chain seq x y z
N MET A 1 12.29 14.60 -8.52
CA MET A 1 13.04 13.34 -8.34
C MET A 1 13.55 13.39 -6.92
N LEU A 2 13.13 12.46 -6.07
CA LEU A 2 13.49 12.45 -4.65
C LEU A 2 14.92 11.92 -4.51
N HIS A 3 15.80 12.70 -3.89
CA HIS A 3 17.15 12.26 -3.59
C HIS A 3 17.10 11.15 -2.53
N PRO A 4 17.74 9.98 -2.74
CA PRO A 4 17.65 8.84 -1.82
C PRO A 4 18.11 9.15 -0.39
N SER A 5 19.04 10.10 -0.22
CA SER A 5 19.56 10.52 1.09
C SER A 5 18.94 11.82 1.62
N GLY A 6 17.82 12.28 1.06
CA GLY A 6 17.06 13.39 1.63
C GLY A 6 16.29 12.98 2.88
N THR A 7 16.19 13.87 3.87
CA THR A 7 15.38 13.68 5.09
C THR A 7 13.93 13.29 4.80
N LEU A 8 13.36 13.78 3.69
CA LEU A 8 12.01 13.40 3.24
C LEU A 8 11.90 11.91 2.90
N ARG A 9 12.91 11.32 2.24
CA ARG A 9 12.91 9.88 1.94
C ARG A 9 13.16 9.05 3.19
N ALA A 10 13.98 9.55 4.13
CA ALA A 10 14.18 8.90 5.42
C ALA A 10 12.88 8.85 6.25
N VAL A 11 12.15 9.97 6.34
CA VAL A 11 10.84 10.04 7.02
C VAL A 11 9.83 9.12 6.31
N TRP A 12 9.80 9.13 4.98
CA TRP A 12 8.94 8.22 4.21
C TRP A 12 9.24 6.75 4.52
N ASN A 13 10.51 6.35 4.49
CA ASN A 13 10.91 4.97 4.83
C ASN A 13 10.55 4.59 6.27
N LEU A 14 10.63 5.53 7.22
CA LEU A 14 10.19 5.30 8.60
C LEU A 14 8.68 5.08 8.69
N MET A 15 7.89 5.86 7.94
CA MET A 15 6.43 5.65 7.84
C MET A 15 6.14 4.29 7.22
N VAL A 16 6.78 3.94 6.10
CA VAL A 16 6.63 2.61 5.48
C VAL A 16 6.92 1.51 6.49
N GLY A 17 8.02 1.59 7.24
CA GLY A 17 8.35 0.61 8.28
C GLY A 17 7.30 0.49 9.38
N ALA A 18 6.69 1.62 9.80
CA ALA A 18 5.62 1.62 10.79
C ALA A 18 4.32 0.97 10.25
N PHE A 19 3.95 1.27 9.00
CA PHE A 19 2.77 0.68 8.35
C PHE A 19 2.95 -0.82 8.08
N VAL A 20 4.15 -1.26 7.65
CA VAL A 20 4.47 -2.70 7.54
C VAL A 20 4.30 -3.42 8.88
N MET A 21 4.79 -2.82 9.97
CA MET A 21 4.65 -3.41 11.31
C MET A 21 3.18 -3.49 11.73
N TYR A 22 2.39 -2.46 11.40
CA TYR A 22 0.95 -2.47 11.62
C TYR A 22 0.29 -3.63 10.88
N ASP A 23 0.57 -3.82 9.58
CA ASP A 23 -0.02 -4.91 8.79
C ASP A 23 0.39 -6.29 9.30
N LEU A 24 1.66 -6.47 9.66
CA LEU A 24 2.16 -7.72 10.23
C LEU A 24 1.45 -8.13 11.53
N LEU A 25 0.95 -7.15 12.31
CA LEU A 25 0.24 -7.39 13.55
C LEU A 25 -1.27 -7.49 13.35
N VAL A 26 -1.85 -6.60 12.55
CA VAL A 26 -3.31 -6.44 12.42
C VAL A 26 -3.90 -7.40 11.41
N THR A 27 -3.27 -7.61 10.26
CA THR A 27 -3.76 -8.52 9.21
C THR A 27 -4.04 -9.94 9.72
N PRO A 28 -3.16 -10.61 10.49
CA PRO A 28 -3.49 -11.93 11.05
C PRO A 28 -4.59 -11.88 12.13
N LEU A 29 -4.75 -10.74 12.82
CA LEU A 29 -5.80 -10.57 13.83
C LEU A 29 -7.20 -10.41 13.21
N LEU A 30 -7.30 -10.00 11.95
CA LEU A 30 -8.59 -9.91 11.24
C LEU A 30 -9.30 -11.27 11.15
N VAL A 31 -8.56 -12.38 11.13
CA VAL A 31 -9.11 -13.75 11.15
C VAL A 31 -9.92 -14.03 12.43
N PHE A 32 -9.62 -13.34 13.53
CA PHE A 32 -10.28 -13.54 14.82
C PHE A 32 -11.57 -12.71 14.99
N SER A 33 -12.12 -12.14 13.91
CA SER A 33 -13.36 -11.35 13.92
C SER A 33 -13.32 -10.23 14.98
N LEU A 34 -12.41 -9.27 14.76
CA LEU A 34 -12.29 -8.07 15.59
C LEU A 34 -13.58 -7.23 15.57
N PRO A 35 -13.85 -6.45 16.64
CA PRO A 35 -15.00 -5.55 16.69
C PRO A 35 -15.01 -4.57 15.51
N GLU A 36 -16.17 -4.38 14.88
CA GLU A 36 -16.32 -3.56 13.66
C GLU A 36 -15.79 -2.13 13.82
N TRP A 37 -15.93 -1.54 15.00
CA TRP A 37 -15.46 -0.18 15.30
C TRP A 37 -13.94 -0.04 15.35
N LEU A 38 -13.20 -1.14 15.57
CA LEU A 38 -11.74 -1.16 15.63
C LEU A 38 -11.12 -1.49 14.26
N ALA A 39 -11.83 -2.26 13.45
CA ALA A 39 -11.31 -2.83 12.21
C ALA A 39 -11.77 -2.12 10.92
N ARG A 40 -12.98 -1.55 10.85
CA ARG A 40 -13.68 -1.53 9.54
C ARG A 40 -13.72 -0.25 8.70
N TYR A 41 -13.33 0.95 9.15
CA TYR A 41 -13.60 2.12 8.28
C TYR A 41 -12.54 3.23 8.15
N PRO A 42 -11.94 3.78 9.22
CA PRO A 42 -10.97 4.86 9.02
C PRO A 42 -9.55 4.33 8.76
N MET A 43 -9.13 3.28 9.48
CA MET A 43 -7.74 2.85 9.43
C MET A 43 -7.41 2.01 8.20
N SER A 44 -8.31 1.12 7.77
CA SER A 44 -8.13 0.34 6.53
C SER A 44 -7.95 1.24 5.33
N LEU A 45 -8.86 2.20 5.13
CA LEU A 45 -8.79 3.17 4.03
C LEU A 45 -7.49 3.99 4.06
N VAL A 46 -7.01 4.39 5.25
CA VAL A 46 -5.74 5.12 5.39
C VAL A 46 -4.56 4.25 4.97
N VAL A 47 -4.55 2.98 5.38
CA VAL A 47 -3.50 2.01 5.02
C VAL A 47 -3.51 1.73 3.52
N GLU A 48 -4.68 1.51 2.92
CA GLU A 48 -4.82 1.29 1.47
C GLU A 48 -4.35 2.49 0.63
N LEU A 49 -4.74 3.70 1.04
CA LEU A 49 -4.31 4.94 0.39
C LEU A 49 -2.80 5.16 0.55
N PHE A 50 -2.25 4.77 1.71
CA PHE A 50 -0.81 4.84 1.96
C PHE A 50 -0.06 3.89 1.02
N TRP A 51 -0.46 2.62 0.91
CA TRP A 51 0.16 1.64 0.02
C TRP A 51 0.03 2.02 -1.46
N SER A 52 -1.13 2.54 -1.87
CA SER A 52 -1.34 3.08 -3.21
C SER A 52 -0.39 4.25 -3.51
N SER A 53 -0.17 5.12 -2.52
CA SER A 53 0.75 6.26 -2.62
C SER A 53 2.21 5.80 -2.68
N ASP A 54 2.60 4.82 -1.86
CA ASP A 54 3.96 4.25 -1.86
C ASP A 54 4.30 3.58 -3.20
N PHE A 55 3.35 2.83 -3.76
CA PHE A 55 3.46 2.26 -5.11
C PHE A 55 3.73 3.34 -6.16
N VAL A 56 2.93 4.42 -6.17
CA VAL A 56 3.12 5.54 -7.09
C VAL A 56 4.47 6.22 -6.86
N LEU A 57 4.87 6.46 -5.61
CA LEU A 57 6.15 7.08 -5.25
C LEU A 57 7.35 6.23 -5.65
N THR A 58 7.20 4.91 -5.72
CA THR A 58 8.26 4.00 -6.16
C THR A 58 8.63 4.23 -7.62
N PHE A 59 7.69 4.63 -8.50
CA PHE A 59 8.01 5.05 -9.87
C PHE A 59 8.83 6.35 -9.93
N PHE A 60 8.78 7.18 -8.89
CA PHE A 60 9.51 8.45 -8.81
C PHE A 60 10.81 8.36 -7.99
N THR A 61 11.12 7.18 -7.45
CA THR A 61 12.30 6.94 -6.62
C THR A 61 13.43 6.37 -7.45
N GLY A 62 14.57 7.07 -7.51
CA GLY A 62 15.77 6.60 -8.22
C GLY A 62 16.38 5.38 -7.54
N TYR A 63 17.01 4.50 -8.33
CA TYR A 63 17.72 3.32 -7.82
C TYR A 63 19.23 3.46 -8.05
N TYR A 64 20.02 2.81 -7.19
CA TYR A 64 21.45 2.68 -7.39
C TYR A 64 21.73 1.47 -8.28
N ARG A 65 22.48 1.68 -9.37
CA ARG A 65 23.00 0.62 -10.22
C ARG A 65 24.51 0.76 -10.30
N GLU A 66 25.24 -0.25 -9.82
CA GLU A 66 26.71 -0.28 -9.88
C GLU A 66 27.38 0.97 -9.26
N GLY A 67 26.80 1.50 -8.17
CA GLY A 67 27.29 2.71 -7.50
C GLY A 67 26.86 4.02 -8.16
N CYS A 68 26.26 4.00 -9.34
CA CYS A 68 25.69 5.18 -10.00
C CYS A 68 24.22 5.36 -9.63
N LEU A 69 23.86 6.57 -9.20
CA LEU A 69 22.46 6.95 -8.94
C LEU A 69 21.74 7.19 -10.28
N VAL A 70 20.82 6.29 -10.65
CA VAL A 70 20.01 6.43 -11.86
C VAL A 70 18.70 7.11 -11.50
N MET A 71 18.56 8.38 -11.91
CA MET A 71 17.35 9.18 -11.70
C MET A 71 16.41 9.19 -12.91
N GLU A 72 16.77 8.58 -14.04
CA GLU A 72 15.93 8.56 -15.24
C GLU A 72 14.63 7.78 -15.02
N ARG A 73 13.49 8.50 -15.03
CA ARG A 73 12.15 7.95 -14.76
C ARG A 73 11.80 6.73 -15.63
N CYS A 74 12.12 6.79 -16.92
CA CYS A 74 11.86 5.67 -17.84
C CYS A 74 12.68 4.43 -17.50
N LYS A 75 13.93 4.60 -17.03
CA LYS A 75 14.78 3.47 -16.59
C LYS A 75 14.31 2.92 -15.25
N VAL A 76 13.87 3.77 -14.32
CA VAL A 76 13.27 3.38 -13.04
C VAL A 76 12.00 2.56 -13.29
N ALA A 77 11.05 3.12 -14.03
CA ALA A 77 9.78 2.46 -14.33
C ALA A 77 9.97 1.12 -15.05
N ARG A 78 10.87 1.04 -16.04
CA ARG A 78 11.14 -0.22 -16.76
C ARG A 78 11.81 -1.28 -15.88
N HIS A 79 12.67 -0.86 -14.96
CA HIS A 79 13.31 -1.78 -14.03
C HIS A 79 12.31 -2.30 -13.01
N TYR A 80 11.56 -1.39 -12.37
CA TYR A 80 10.51 -1.72 -11.39
C TYR A 80 9.40 -2.58 -11.99
N ALA A 81 8.97 -2.28 -13.22
CA ALA A 81 7.98 -3.06 -13.97
C ALA A 81 8.40 -4.52 -14.19
N LYS A 82 9.70 -4.80 -14.25
CA LYS A 82 10.23 -6.17 -14.46
C LYS A 82 10.48 -6.95 -13.18
N THR A 83 10.54 -6.28 -12.02
CA THR A 83 11.00 -6.89 -10.77
C THR A 83 9.88 -6.99 -9.74
N TRP A 84 9.27 -5.85 -9.38
CA TRP A 84 8.39 -5.76 -8.19
C TRP A 84 6.99 -5.25 -8.49
N MET A 85 6.81 -4.49 -9.59
CA MET A 85 5.51 -3.88 -9.91
C MET A 85 4.36 -4.88 -10.00
N LEU A 86 4.59 -6.06 -10.57
CA LEU A 86 3.54 -7.08 -10.68
C LEU A 86 3.09 -7.55 -9.30
N PHE A 87 4.03 -7.79 -8.40
CA PHE A 87 3.74 -8.24 -7.04
C PHE A 87 2.97 -7.16 -6.26
N ASP A 88 3.50 -5.94 -6.22
CA ASP A 88 2.90 -4.81 -5.49
C ASP A 88 1.51 -4.46 -6.04
N PHE A 89 1.34 -4.48 -7.37
CA PHE A 89 0.04 -4.24 -8.00
C PHE A 89 -0.98 -5.32 -7.66
N THR A 90 -0.56 -6.59 -7.58
CA THR A 90 -1.46 -7.69 -7.23
C THR A 90 -1.91 -7.59 -5.77
N LEU A 91 -1.02 -7.19 -4.85
CA LEU A 91 -1.37 -6.94 -3.46
C LEU A 91 -2.42 -5.83 -3.33
N ILE A 92 -2.15 -4.66 -3.93
CA ILE A 92 -3.09 -3.53 -3.91
C ILE A 92 -4.44 -3.94 -4.50
N LEU A 93 -4.46 -4.70 -5.61
CA LEU A 93 -5.70 -5.19 -6.19
C LEU A 93 -6.49 -6.11 -5.26
N ILE A 94 -5.81 -6.99 -4.52
CA ILE A 94 -6.46 -7.89 -3.57
C ILE A 94 -7.09 -7.09 -2.43
N ASP A 95 -6.36 -6.14 -1.84
CA ASP A 95 -6.85 -5.33 -0.73
C ASP A 95 -8.12 -4.55 -1.13
N TRP A 96 -8.07 -3.81 -2.24
CA TRP A 96 -9.25 -3.10 -2.77
C TRP A 96 -10.41 -4.05 -3.12
N SER A 97 -10.12 -5.27 -3.57
CA SER A 97 -11.18 -6.25 -3.89
C SER A 97 -11.90 -6.72 -2.64
N VAL A 98 -11.18 -6.92 -1.53
CA VAL A 98 -11.75 -7.28 -0.22
C VAL A 98 -12.63 -6.15 0.28
N ASP A 99 -12.14 -4.91 0.27
CA ASP A 99 -12.89 -3.75 0.74
C ASP A 99 -14.14 -3.48 -0.10
N VAL A 100 -14.07 -3.66 -1.43
CA VAL A 100 -15.24 -3.58 -2.32
C VAL A 100 -16.24 -4.70 -2.03
N LEU A 101 -15.79 -5.94 -1.82
CA LEU A 101 -16.67 -7.07 -1.46
C LEU A 101 -17.38 -6.80 -0.12
N ASP A 102 -16.66 -6.28 0.86
CA ASP A 102 -17.22 -5.92 2.17
C ASP A 102 -18.25 -4.78 2.06
N LEU A 103 -18.00 -3.78 1.20
CA LEU A 103 -18.96 -2.72 0.93
C LEU A 103 -20.23 -3.25 0.24
N LEU A 104 -20.08 -4.14 -0.75
CA LEU A 104 -21.20 -4.74 -1.48
C LEU A 104 -22.06 -5.63 -0.58
N THR A 105 -21.43 -6.43 0.30
CA THR A 105 -22.14 -7.29 1.26
C THR A 105 -22.89 -6.45 2.30
N GLN A 106 -22.27 -5.41 2.87
CA GLN A 106 -22.96 -4.51 3.80
C GLN A 106 -24.16 -3.81 3.15
N GLY A 107 -24.00 -3.28 1.93
CA GLY A 107 -25.09 -2.62 1.18
C GLY A 107 -26.30 -3.52 0.92
N SER A 108 -26.09 -4.83 0.72
CA SER A 108 -27.19 -5.80 0.53
C SER A 108 -28.03 -6.02 1.81
N SER A 109 -27.41 -5.95 2.99
CA SER A 109 -28.09 -6.05 4.30
C SER A 109 -29.07 -4.90 4.54
N PHE A 110 -28.74 -3.68 4.10
CA PHE A 110 -29.62 -2.52 4.24
C PHE A 110 -30.84 -2.58 3.32
N THR A 111 -30.78 -3.33 2.21
CA THR A 111 -31.90 -3.45 1.28
C THR A 111 -32.95 -4.50 1.73
N GLN A 112 -32.57 -5.44 2.60
CA GLN A 112 -33.49 -6.47 3.14
C GLN A 112 -34.30 -5.99 4.37
N VAL A 113 -34.02 -4.80 4.90
CA VAL A 113 -34.68 -4.22 6.09
C VAL A 113 -35.77 -3.20 5.72
N PHE A 114 -35.99 -2.94 4.42
CA PHE A 114 -37.06 -2.07 3.91
C PHE A 114 -38.05 -2.83 3.02
#